data_AF-A0A963MJ73-F1
#
_entry.id   AF-A0A963MJ73-F1
#
_cell.length_a   1.000
_cell.length_b   1.000
_cell.length_c   1.000
_cell.angle_alpha   90.00
_cell.angle_beta   90.00
_cell.angle_gamma   90.00
#
_symmetry.space_group_name_H-M   'P 1'
#
loop_
_entity.id
_entity.type
_entity.pdbx_description
1 polymer ?
#
loop_
_entity_poly.entity_id
_entity_poly.type
_entity_poly.pdbx_seq_one_letter_code
_entity_poly.pdbx_strand_id
1 'polypeptide(L)'
;IANMGFAEAVDCPVILIADIDRGGVFAHLCGTLDLLSPSEQTRIKGFVINRFRGDIGLLEGGLRWLEERTGKPVLGVLPYLHGLYLDAEDALPREHLPKKAAALRVVTPVYPRISNHNDLDPLRFHPEVDFRFVGPNEPLPPCDLIVLPGSKAVQADLEWLRAQGWEEAIRRHLRYAGKLIGICGGLQMLGRNLHDPLGIEGPPGSTPGLGLLDYETRLAAQKTLQNVNGELQLPGSARVSGYRIHMGVTQGPALTTPALRLAGQPDGALSGDGQILATYCHGLFDSPPALAALLAWAGHQPTQQFDPRQRREADIDRLADAVEQHLDLRQLAAWLPERALTPLSSTRRRAVLPAGT
;
A
#
# COMPACT_ATOMS: atom_id res chain seq x y z
N ILE A 1 -18.29 -19.24 -4.51
CA ILE A 1 -17.08 -18.49 -4.95
C ILE A 1 -17.54 -17.23 -5.67
N ALA A 2 -17.10 -16.04 -5.27
CA ALA A 2 -17.66 -14.76 -5.75
C ALA A 2 -17.64 -14.58 -7.28
N ASN A 3 -16.66 -15.18 -7.97
CA ASN A 3 -16.48 -15.01 -9.42
C ASN A 3 -17.00 -16.19 -10.27
N MET A 4 -17.53 -17.25 -9.67
CA MET A 4 -17.95 -18.44 -10.43
C MET A 4 -19.17 -18.16 -11.32
N GLY A 5 -20.13 -17.37 -10.84
CA GLY A 5 -21.28 -16.96 -11.67
C GLY A 5 -20.87 -16.16 -12.90
N PHE A 6 -19.80 -15.34 -12.81
CA PHE A 6 -19.21 -14.69 -13.98
C PHE A 6 -18.59 -15.73 -14.91
N ALA A 7 -17.79 -16.66 -14.37
CA ALA A 7 -17.15 -17.69 -15.18
C ALA A 7 -18.14 -18.59 -15.93
N GLU A 8 -19.29 -18.89 -15.32
CA GLU A 8 -20.39 -19.58 -15.99
C GLU A 8 -21.01 -18.74 -17.11
N ALA A 9 -21.25 -17.45 -16.86
CA ALA A 9 -21.87 -16.55 -17.83
C ALA A 9 -21.01 -16.32 -19.08
N VAL A 10 -19.68 -16.28 -18.94
CA VAL A 10 -18.74 -16.05 -20.06
C VAL A 10 -18.05 -17.31 -20.58
N ASP A 11 -18.46 -18.47 -20.07
CA ASP A 11 -17.90 -19.78 -20.39
C ASP A 11 -16.36 -19.88 -20.25
N CYS A 12 -15.77 -19.25 -19.23
CA CYS A 12 -14.31 -19.26 -19.08
C CYS A 12 -13.79 -20.43 -18.22
N PRO A 13 -12.58 -20.93 -18.52
CA PRO A 13 -11.90 -21.91 -17.69
C PRO A 13 -11.48 -21.29 -16.35
N VAL A 14 -11.49 -22.10 -15.29
CA VAL A 14 -11.15 -21.66 -13.92
C VAL A 14 -10.01 -22.49 -13.37
N ILE A 15 -9.08 -21.85 -12.67
CA ILE A 15 -8.06 -22.52 -11.85
C ILE A 15 -8.37 -22.29 -10.37
N LEU A 16 -8.19 -23.32 -9.55
CA LEU A 16 -8.38 -23.20 -8.11
C LEU A 16 -7.02 -23.07 -7.43
N ILE A 17 -6.81 -21.94 -6.74
CA ILE A 17 -5.55 -21.62 -6.07
C ILE A 17 -5.73 -21.75 -4.56
N ALA A 18 -4.82 -22.46 -3.89
CA ALA A 18 -4.85 -22.60 -2.43
C ALA A 18 -3.52 -22.20 -1.79
N ASP A 19 -3.61 -21.48 -0.67
CA ASP A 19 -2.46 -21.09 0.17
C ASP A 19 -2.08 -22.25 1.10
N ILE A 20 -0.90 -22.84 0.90
CA ILE A 20 -0.42 -23.96 1.73
C ILE A 20 0.06 -23.51 3.11
N ASP A 21 0.44 -22.24 3.29
CA ASP A 21 0.94 -21.68 4.55
C ASP A 21 -0.15 -21.70 5.65
N ARG A 22 -1.43 -21.76 5.25
CA ARG A 22 -2.58 -21.90 6.16
C ARG A 22 -2.80 -23.34 6.66
N GLY A 23 -2.08 -24.31 6.12
CA GLY A 23 -2.25 -25.74 6.42
C GLY A 23 -3.48 -26.37 5.75
N GLY A 24 -3.49 -27.71 5.66
CA GLY A 24 -4.65 -28.47 5.15
C GLY A 24 -4.96 -28.28 3.65
N VAL A 25 -3.98 -27.88 2.84
CA VAL A 25 -4.18 -27.48 1.44
C VAL A 25 -4.95 -28.52 0.59
N PHE A 26 -4.64 -29.80 0.75
CA PHE A 26 -5.28 -30.89 0.01
C PHE A 26 -6.76 -31.05 0.38
N ALA A 27 -7.06 -31.00 1.68
CA ALA A 27 -8.44 -31.05 2.16
C ALA A 27 -9.24 -29.83 1.69
N HIS A 28 -8.62 -28.64 1.66
CA HIS A 28 -9.25 -27.43 1.16
C HIS A 28 -9.59 -27.50 -0.33
N LEU A 29 -8.64 -27.94 -1.16
CA LEU A 29 -8.85 -28.09 -2.61
C LEU A 29 -9.92 -29.15 -2.91
N CYS A 30 -9.81 -30.34 -2.33
CA CYS A 30 -10.80 -31.41 -2.51
C CYS A 30 -12.17 -30.98 -1.98
N GLY A 31 -12.25 -30.45 -0.76
CA GLY A 31 -13.51 -30.05 -0.16
C GLY A 31 -14.19 -28.92 -0.93
N THR A 32 -13.42 -27.97 -1.46
CA THR A 32 -13.99 -26.92 -2.31
C THR A 32 -14.52 -27.50 -3.61
N LEU A 33 -13.78 -28.38 -4.27
CA LEU A 33 -14.24 -29.03 -5.49
C LEU A 33 -15.51 -29.86 -5.26
N ASP A 34 -15.56 -30.63 -4.17
CA ASP A 34 -16.69 -31.49 -3.81
C ASP A 34 -17.97 -30.69 -3.49
N LEU A 35 -17.84 -29.43 -3.03
CA LEU A 35 -18.97 -28.54 -2.74
C LEU A 35 -19.52 -27.80 -3.97
N LEU A 36 -18.79 -27.80 -5.08
CA LEU A 36 -19.23 -27.15 -6.33
C LEU A 36 -20.24 -28.03 -7.09
N SER A 37 -21.13 -27.40 -7.83
CA SER A 37 -22.04 -28.11 -8.74
C SER A 37 -21.26 -28.79 -9.88
N PRO A 38 -21.84 -29.78 -10.58
CA PRO A 38 -21.15 -30.47 -11.67
C PRO A 38 -20.70 -29.54 -12.82
N SER A 39 -21.47 -28.48 -13.12
CA SER A 39 -21.09 -27.47 -14.12
C SER A 39 -19.82 -26.73 -13.69
N GLU A 40 -19.80 -26.25 -12.45
CA GLU A 40 -18.67 -25.52 -11.86
C GLU A 40 -17.43 -26.42 -11.75
N GLN A 41 -17.58 -27.68 -11.32
CA GLN A 41 -16.48 -28.64 -11.26
C GLN A 41 -15.84 -28.88 -12.64
N THR A 42 -16.64 -28.89 -13.71
CA THR A 42 -16.15 -29.08 -15.09
C THR A 42 -15.31 -27.89 -15.58
N ARG A 43 -15.60 -26.69 -15.06
CA ARG A 43 -14.86 -25.46 -15.36
C ARG A 43 -13.50 -25.41 -14.68
N ILE A 44 -13.36 -26.02 -13.51
CA ILE A 44 -12.05 -26.13 -12.85
C ILE A 44 -11.13 -26.99 -13.73
N LYS A 45 -10.08 -26.39 -14.29
CA LYS A 45 -9.13 -27.07 -15.18
C LYS A 45 -7.88 -27.60 -14.46
N GLY A 46 -7.62 -27.14 -13.24
CA GLY A 46 -6.49 -27.60 -12.43
C GLY A 46 -6.32 -26.78 -11.17
N PHE A 47 -5.27 -27.13 -10.43
CA PHE A 47 -4.94 -26.51 -9.14
C PHE A 47 -3.60 -25.78 -9.19
N VAL A 48 -3.50 -24.72 -8.39
CA VAL A 48 -2.22 -24.08 -8.07
C VAL A 48 -2.06 -24.07 -6.57
N ILE A 49 -0.92 -24.55 -6.09
CA ILE A 49 -0.55 -24.43 -4.68
C ILE A 49 0.34 -23.22 -4.55
N ASN A 50 -0.04 -22.25 -3.73
CA ASN A 50 0.71 -21.01 -3.53
C ASN A 50 1.39 -21.01 -2.15
N ARG A 51 2.43 -20.18 -1.99
CA ARG A 51 3.16 -19.93 -0.73
C ARG A 51 3.89 -21.16 -0.18
N PHE A 52 4.40 -22.01 -1.06
CA PHE A 52 5.15 -23.19 -0.65
C PHE A 52 6.52 -22.83 -0.05
N ARG A 53 6.88 -23.50 1.06
CA ARG A 53 8.18 -23.39 1.72
C ARG A 53 8.80 -24.78 1.81
N GLY A 54 10.08 -24.89 1.45
CA GLY A 54 10.85 -26.12 1.61
C GLY A 54 11.09 -26.88 0.31
N ASP A 55 11.38 -28.17 0.44
CA ASP A 55 11.74 -29.05 -0.66
C ASP A 55 10.48 -29.64 -1.32
N ILE A 56 10.30 -29.38 -2.61
CA ILE A 56 9.16 -29.86 -3.40
C ILE A 56 9.09 -31.39 -3.44
N GLY A 57 10.24 -32.08 -3.32
CA GLY A 57 10.29 -33.55 -3.31
C GLY A 57 9.45 -34.16 -2.19
N LEU A 58 9.28 -33.44 -1.07
CA LEU A 58 8.41 -33.87 0.04
C LEU A 58 6.92 -33.75 -0.28
N LEU A 59 6.55 -32.93 -1.26
CA LEU A 59 5.17 -32.66 -1.66
C LEU A 59 4.68 -33.57 -2.80
N GLU A 60 5.60 -34.11 -3.62
CA GLU A 60 5.28 -34.90 -4.84
C GLU A 60 4.27 -36.02 -4.61
N GLY A 61 4.36 -36.74 -3.49
CA GLY A 61 3.40 -37.78 -3.14
C GLY A 61 1.97 -37.24 -2.96
N GLY A 62 1.83 -36.10 -2.30
CA GLY A 62 0.55 -35.43 -2.11
C GLY A 62 0.00 -34.81 -3.38
N LEU A 63 0.87 -34.28 -4.26
CA LEU A 63 0.46 -33.76 -5.58
C LEU A 63 -0.16 -34.86 -6.43
N ARG A 64 0.52 -36.01 -6.56
CA ARG A 64 0.00 -37.17 -7.31
C ARG A 64 -1.33 -37.66 -6.76
N TRP A 65 -1.43 -37.78 -5.43
CA TRP A 65 -2.69 -38.16 -4.78
C TRP A 65 -3.82 -37.19 -5.13
N LEU A 66 -3.57 -35.87 -5.14
CA LEU A 66 -4.59 -34.88 -5.46
C LEU A 66 -5.06 -35.02 -6.91
N GLU A 67 -4.14 -35.22 -7.85
CA GLU A 67 -4.46 -35.43 -9.26
C GLU A 67 -5.27 -36.71 -9.47
N GLU A 68 -4.86 -37.82 -8.84
CA GLU A 68 -5.58 -39.10 -8.88
C GLU A 68 -6.99 -39.00 -8.27
N ARG A 69 -7.13 -38.31 -7.13
CA ARG A 69 -8.39 -38.17 -6.41
C ARG A 69 -9.42 -37.31 -7.14
N THR A 70 -8.97 -36.31 -7.88
CA THR A 70 -9.83 -35.28 -8.48
C THR A 70 -9.92 -35.37 -10.00
N GLY A 71 -9.00 -36.10 -10.65
CA GLY A 71 -8.87 -36.17 -12.10
C GLY A 71 -8.42 -34.86 -12.75
N LYS A 72 -7.85 -33.92 -11.97
CA LYS A 72 -7.43 -32.60 -12.45
C LYS A 72 -5.95 -32.36 -12.14
N PRO A 73 -5.17 -31.79 -13.06
CA PRO A 73 -3.74 -31.58 -12.88
C PRO A 73 -3.43 -30.51 -11.82
N VAL A 74 -2.27 -30.64 -11.19
CA VAL A 74 -1.61 -29.56 -10.47
C VAL A 74 -0.75 -28.79 -11.45
N LEU A 75 -1.15 -27.56 -11.73
CA LEU A 75 -0.52 -26.70 -12.74
C LEU A 75 0.77 -26.08 -12.25
N GLY A 76 0.97 -26.02 -10.93
CA GLY A 76 2.17 -25.47 -10.35
C GLY A 76 2.14 -25.38 -8.84
N VAL A 77 3.34 -25.29 -8.27
CA VAL A 77 3.57 -25.04 -6.84
C VAL A 77 4.43 -23.80 -6.73
N LEU A 78 3.79 -22.66 -6.48
CA LEU A 78 4.46 -21.37 -6.37
C LEU A 78 5.18 -21.25 -5.01
N PRO A 79 6.47 -20.86 -5.01
CA PRO A 79 7.21 -20.68 -3.78
C PRO A 79 6.71 -19.47 -3.00
N TYR A 80 6.94 -19.47 -1.69
CA TYR A 80 6.77 -18.28 -0.89
C TYR A 80 7.87 -17.26 -1.21
N LEU A 81 7.51 -16.17 -1.88
CA LEU A 81 8.43 -15.07 -2.19
C LEU A 81 8.49 -14.07 -1.04
N HIS A 82 9.64 -14.02 -0.36
CA HIS A 82 9.86 -13.08 0.73
C HIS A 82 10.14 -11.66 0.23
N GLY A 83 9.56 -10.69 0.93
CA GLY A 83 9.93 -9.27 0.82
C GLY A 83 9.54 -8.60 -0.49
N LEU A 84 8.48 -9.07 -1.16
CA LEU A 84 7.95 -8.42 -2.36
C LEU A 84 7.35 -7.05 -2.03
N TYR A 85 7.81 -6.02 -2.73
CA TYR A 85 7.21 -4.70 -2.79
C TYR A 85 6.15 -4.70 -3.89
N LEU A 86 4.95 -5.15 -3.52
CA LEU A 86 3.73 -5.03 -4.33
C LEU A 86 2.74 -4.16 -3.56
N ASP A 87 1.97 -3.34 -4.28
CA ASP A 87 0.86 -2.60 -3.67
C ASP A 87 -0.11 -3.60 -3.06
N ALA A 88 -0.30 -3.52 -1.74
CA ALA A 88 -1.30 -4.34 -1.07
C ALA A 88 -2.69 -3.75 -1.35
N GLU A 89 -3.57 -4.55 -1.96
CA GLU A 89 -4.91 -4.10 -2.36
C GLU A 89 -5.84 -3.93 -1.14
N ASP A 90 -5.90 -4.92 -0.25
CA ASP A 90 -6.89 -4.97 0.83
C ASP A 90 -6.34 -5.21 2.25
N ALA A 91 -5.07 -5.63 2.39
CA ALA A 91 -4.54 -6.05 3.68
C ALA A 91 -3.21 -5.37 4.01
N LEU A 92 -3.13 -4.79 5.21
CA LEU A 92 -1.87 -4.26 5.73
C LEU A 92 -0.86 -5.39 5.94
N PRO A 93 0.37 -5.22 5.44
CA PRO A 93 1.41 -6.21 5.69
C PRO A 93 1.76 -6.27 7.17
N ARG A 94 1.75 -7.49 7.72
CA ARG A 94 1.97 -7.76 9.15
C ARG A 94 3.42 -8.05 9.49
N GLU A 95 4.26 -8.32 8.50
CA GLU A 95 5.65 -8.70 8.72
C GLU A 95 6.53 -7.45 8.95
N HIS A 96 7.11 -7.38 10.15
CA HIS A 96 8.21 -6.49 10.47
C HIS A 96 9.51 -7.27 10.37
N LEU A 97 10.37 -6.89 9.43
CA LEU A 97 11.68 -7.51 9.25
C LEU A 97 12.75 -6.51 9.71
N PRO A 98 13.51 -6.83 10.79
CA PRO A 98 14.55 -5.93 11.28
C PRO A 98 15.64 -5.78 10.22
N LYS A 99 16.03 -4.53 9.95
CA LYS A 99 17.05 -4.19 8.95
C LYS A 99 18.34 -3.81 9.65
N LYS A 100 19.45 -4.43 9.24
CA LYS A 100 20.77 -4.18 9.84
C LYS A 100 21.24 -2.73 9.70
N ALA A 101 20.83 -2.05 8.63
CA ALA A 101 21.23 -0.68 8.32
C ALA A 101 20.21 0.38 8.79
N ALA A 102 19.15 -0.02 9.52
CA ALA A 102 18.14 0.93 9.95
C ALA A 102 18.70 1.95 10.96
N ALA A 103 18.49 3.22 10.65
CA ALA A 103 18.97 4.35 11.44
C ALA A 103 17.84 5.36 11.78
N LEU A 104 16.73 5.34 11.04
CA LEU A 104 15.54 6.13 11.33
C LEU A 104 14.37 5.21 11.70
N ARG A 105 13.75 5.44 12.86
CA ARG A 105 12.55 4.70 13.29
C ARG A 105 11.30 5.47 12.92
N VAL A 106 10.47 4.85 12.10
CA VAL A 106 9.23 5.45 11.58
C VAL A 106 8.05 4.60 11.99
N VAL A 107 7.00 5.23 12.50
CA VAL A 107 5.79 4.53 12.95
C VAL A 107 4.53 5.14 12.36
N THR A 108 3.55 4.29 12.12
CA THR A 108 2.24 4.69 11.63
C THR A 108 1.14 3.95 12.40
N PRO A 109 0.14 4.67 12.99
CA PRO A 109 -1.05 4.02 13.53
C PRO A 109 -1.85 3.33 12.43
N VAL A 110 -2.38 2.15 12.76
CA VAL A 110 -3.35 1.43 11.92
C VAL A 110 -4.75 1.65 12.47
N TYR A 111 -5.40 2.73 12.04
CA TYR A 111 -6.80 2.96 12.35
C TYR A 111 -7.74 2.23 11.37
N PRO A 112 -9.01 1.96 11.76
CA PRO A 112 -9.88 1.01 11.06
C PRO A 112 -10.13 1.30 9.58
N ARG A 113 -10.14 2.57 9.17
CA ARG A 113 -10.43 2.98 7.79
C ARG A 113 -9.26 3.68 7.12
N ILE A 114 -8.04 3.26 7.48
CA ILE A 114 -6.81 3.64 6.79
C ILE A 114 -6.95 3.47 5.26
N SER A 115 -6.50 4.49 4.54
CA SER A 115 -6.50 4.52 3.08
C SER A 115 -5.10 4.80 2.55
N ASN A 116 -4.84 4.38 1.31
CA ASN A 116 -3.57 4.67 0.62
C ASN A 116 -2.34 4.29 1.46
N HIS A 117 -2.43 3.18 2.20
CA HIS A 117 -1.34 2.74 3.08
C HIS A 117 -0.06 2.41 2.32
N ASN A 118 -0.15 2.17 1.01
CA ASN A 118 0.98 2.01 0.10
C ASN A 118 1.82 3.29 -0.07
N ASP A 119 1.31 4.48 0.31
CA ASP A 119 2.14 5.69 0.43
C ASP A 119 3.33 5.48 1.38
N LEU A 120 3.20 4.54 2.32
CA LEU A 120 4.21 4.25 3.34
C LEU A 120 5.19 3.17 2.88
N ASP A 121 4.95 2.54 1.74
CA ASP A 121 5.79 1.45 1.25
C ASP A 121 7.23 1.91 0.95
N PRO A 122 7.49 3.11 0.40
CA PRO A 122 8.85 3.59 0.26
C PRO A 122 9.61 3.58 1.59
N LEU A 123 8.95 3.96 2.69
CA LEU A 123 9.53 3.91 4.05
C LEU A 123 9.68 2.46 4.53
N ARG A 124 8.67 1.62 4.30
CA ARG A 124 8.69 0.18 4.68
C ARG A 124 9.81 -0.58 4.02
N PHE A 125 10.16 -0.25 2.78
CA PHE A 125 11.17 -0.98 2.01
C PHE A 125 12.54 -0.29 1.97
N HIS A 126 12.64 0.99 2.36
CA HIS A 126 13.92 1.69 2.43
C HIS A 126 14.91 0.97 3.37
N PRO A 127 16.15 0.66 2.95
CA PRO A 127 17.09 -0.17 3.72
C PRO A 127 17.47 0.42 5.09
N GLU A 128 17.42 1.74 5.21
CA GLU A 128 17.86 2.49 6.40
C GLU A 128 16.71 2.98 7.29
N VAL A 129 15.48 2.56 7.00
CA VAL A 129 14.29 2.91 7.79
C VAL A 129 13.75 1.68 8.51
N ASP A 130 13.71 1.75 9.84
CA ASP A 130 12.95 0.82 10.66
C ASP A 130 11.49 1.29 10.73
N PHE A 131 10.66 0.77 9.82
CA PHE A 131 9.26 1.13 9.73
C PHE A 131 8.39 0.14 10.50
N ARG A 132 7.44 0.64 11.30
CA ARG A 132 6.46 -0.20 12.00
C ARG A 132 5.03 0.35 11.89
N PHE A 133 4.12 -0.53 11.45
CA PHE A 133 2.70 -0.35 11.71
C PHE A 133 2.40 -0.65 13.17
N VAL A 134 1.67 0.23 13.84
CA VAL A 134 1.25 0.07 15.23
C VAL A 134 -0.23 -0.26 15.25
N GLY A 135 -0.54 -1.50 15.61
CA GLY A 135 -1.89 -2.05 15.59
C GLY A 135 -2.78 -1.54 16.74
N PRO A 136 -4.07 -1.92 16.73
CA PRO A 136 -5.00 -1.65 17.83
C PRO A 136 -4.46 -2.15 19.17
N ASN A 137 -4.55 -1.29 20.19
CA ASN A 137 -4.09 -1.52 21.56
C ASN A 137 -2.59 -1.77 21.74
N GLU A 138 -1.78 -1.58 20.69
CA GLU A 138 -0.33 -1.58 20.83
C GLU A 138 0.16 -0.20 21.30
N PRO A 139 1.05 -0.14 22.30
CA PRO A 139 1.65 1.13 22.71
C PRO A 139 2.54 1.69 21.59
N LEU A 140 2.57 3.02 21.44
CA LEU A 140 3.52 3.71 20.57
C LEU A 140 4.96 3.34 20.98
N PRO A 141 5.74 2.63 20.13
CA PRO A 141 7.14 2.38 20.43
C PRO A 141 7.97 3.67 20.23
N PRO A 142 9.19 3.73 20.81
CA PRO A 142 10.11 4.84 20.55
C PRO A 142 10.37 4.99 19.05
N CYS A 143 10.19 6.21 18.54
CA CYS A 143 10.35 6.53 17.12
C CYS A 143 10.88 7.94 16.95
N ASP A 144 11.34 8.23 15.74
CA ASP A 144 11.87 9.54 15.35
C ASP A 144 10.82 10.30 14.49
N LEU A 145 10.04 9.55 13.71
CA LEU A 145 8.97 10.06 12.86
C LEU A 145 7.67 9.27 13.05
N ILE A 146 6.57 9.99 13.26
CA ILE A 146 5.20 9.47 13.15
C ILE A 146 4.63 9.90 11.80
N VAL A 147 3.98 8.99 11.07
CA VAL A 147 3.22 9.33 9.86
C VAL A 147 1.75 8.96 10.06
N LEU A 148 0.86 9.96 10.00
CA LEU A 148 -0.61 9.80 9.94
C LEU A 148 -1.03 9.70 8.47
N PRO A 149 -1.47 8.52 7.99
CA PRO A 149 -1.79 8.30 6.58
C PRO A 149 -3.16 8.85 6.18
N GLY A 150 -3.67 8.46 5.01
CA GLY A 150 -5.04 8.77 4.60
C GLY A 150 -6.08 8.00 5.44
N SER A 151 -7.30 8.51 5.48
CA SER A 151 -8.46 7.86 6.12
C SER A 151 -9.68 8.02 5.22
N LYS A 152 -10.53 6.99 5.14
CA LYS A 152 -11.83 7.04 4.45
C LYS A 152 -12.97 7.58 5.35
N ALA A 153 -12.74 7.73 6.65
CA ALA A 153 -13.69 8.38 7.56
C ALA A 153 -12.94 9.10 8.68
N VAL A 154 -12.52 10.33 8.40
CA VAL A 154 -11.49 11.04 9.17
C VAL A 154 -11.96 11.32 10.60
N GLN A 155 -13.23 11.73 10.79
CA GLN A 155 -13.79 12.00 12.11
C GLN A 155 -13.83 10.74 12.99
N ALA A 156 -14.34 9.62 12.44
CA ALA A 156 -14.44 8.36 13.16
C ALA A 156 -13.06 7.76 13.50
N ASP A 157 -12.10 7.86 12.58
CA ASP A 157 -10.74 7.38 12.82
C ASP A 157 -9.98 8.29 13.80
N LEU A 158 -10.24 9.60 13.82
CA LEU A 158 -9.70 10.51 14.84
C LEU A 158 -10.22 10.18 16.24
N GLU A 159 -11.52 9.92 16.38
CA GLU A 159 -12.12 9.47 17.64
C GLU A 159 -11.51 8.14 18.10
N TRP A 160 -11.32 7.20 17.16
CA TRP A 160 -10.64 5.95 17.45
C TRP A 160 -9.19 6.18 17.91
N LEU A 161 -8.44 7.05 17.21
CA LEU A 161 -7.06 7.40 17.54
C LEU A 161 -6.96 7.97 18.96
N ARG A 162 -7.91 8.83 19.36
CA ARG A 162 -8.04 9.33 20.74
C ARG A 162 -8.33 8.22 21.74
N ALA A 163 -9.30 7.36 21.45
CA ALA A 163 -9.65 6.23 22.32
C ALA A 163 -8.48 5.25 22.52
N GLN A 164 -7.56 5.20 21.58
CA GLN A 164 -6.34 4.41 21.62
C GLN A 164 -5.14 5.15 22.25
N GLY A 165 -5.33 6.36 22.78
CA GLY A 165 -4.31 7.12 23.51
C GLY A 165 -3.27 7.82 22.62
N TRP A 166 -3.48 7.86 21.30
CA TRP A 166 -2.49 8.43 20.38
C TRP A 166 -2.37 9.94 20.46
N GLU A 167 -3.43 10.67 20.80
CA GLU A 167 -3.34 12.14 20.90
C GLU A 167 -2.30 12.57 21.94
N GLU A 168 -2.32 11.97 23.14
CA GLU A 168 -1.31 12.24 24.17
C GLU A 168 0.07 11.74 23.73
N ALA A 169 0.13 10.59 23.07
CA ALA A 169 1.39 10.04 22.58
C ALA A 169 2.07 10.95 21.54
N ILE A 170 1.29 11.51 20.61
CA ILE A 170 1.75 12.48 19.59
C ILE A 170 2.21 13.78 20.26
N ARG A 171 1.43 14.32 21.21
CA ARG A 171 1.82 15.53 21.95
C ARG A 171 3.15 15.32 22.69
N ARG A 172 3.32 14.16 23.33
CA ARG A 172 4.57 13.79 23.99
C ARG A 172 5.73 13.65 22.99
N HIS A 173 5.50 13.04 21.84
CA HIS A 173 6.50 12.87 20.78
C HIS A 173 7.03 14.23 20.28
N LEU A 174 6.13 15.16 19.95
CA LEU A 174 6.47 16.52 19.52
C LEU A 174 7.15 17.33 20.63
N ARG A 175 6.78 17.13 21.90
CA ARG A 175 7.47 17.78 23.02
C ARG A 175 8.96 17.41 23.10
N TYR A 176 9.33 16.22 22.64
CA TYR A 176 10.72 15.75 22.58
C TYR A 176 11.34 15.89 21.19
N ALA A 177 10.90 16.90 20.42
CA ALA A 177 11.42 17.25 19.09
C ALA A 177 11.23 16.18 17.99
N GLY A 178 10.35 15.20 18.23
CA GLY A 178 9.99 14.19 17.25
C GLY A 178 9.29 14.80 16.04
N LYS A 179 9.36 14.12 14.89
CA LYS A 179 8.74 14.60 13.64
C LYS A 179 7.38 13.95 13.39
N LEU A 180 6.50 14.67 12.72
CA LEU A 180 5.16 14.23 12.38
C LEU A 180 4.81 14.58 10.94
N ILE A 181 4.37 13.60 10.15
CA ILE A 181 3.81 13.82 8.82
C ILE A 181 2.31 13.49 8.83
N GLY A 182 1.48 14.35 8.27
CA GLY A 182 0.06 14.08 8.01
C GLY A 182 -0.25 14.07 6.51
N ILE A 183 -0.78 12.98 5.99
CA ILE A 183 -1.13 12.83 4.56
C ILE A 183 -2.64 12.73 4.40
N CYS A 184 -3.23 13.61 3.60
CA CYS A 184 -4.67 13.63 3.31
C CYS A 184 -5.50 13.60 4.60
N GLY A 185 -6.22 12.51 4.92
CA GLY A 185 -6.95 12.37 6.19
C GLY A 185 -6.08 12.70 7.42
N GLY A 186 -4.82 12.28 7.44
CA GLY A 186 -3.86 12.65 8.48
C GLY A 186 -3.59 14.15 8.56
N LEU A 187 -3.47 14.87 7.42
CA LEU A 187 -3.43 16.34 7.42
C LEU A 187 -4.70 16.90 8.05
N GLN A 188 -5.87 16.39 7.68
CA GLN A 188 -7.13 16.94 8.18
C GLN A 188 -7.21 16.81 9.71
N MET A 189 -6.78 15.68 10.27
CA MET A 189 -6.74 15.43 11.72
C MET A 189 -5.89 16.45 12.49
N LEU A 190 -4.82 16.99 11.90
CA LEU A 190 -3.89 17.91 12.58
C LEU A 190 -4.48 19.31 12.82
N GLY A 191 -5.56 19.68 12.13
CA GLY A 191 -6.21 20.98 12.25
C GLY A 191 -6.96 21.18 13.56
N ARG A 192 -7.59 22.36 13.73
CA ARG A 192 -8.44 22.68 14.89
C ARG A 192 -9.80 22.00 14.84
N ASN A 193 -10.41 21.91 13.65
CA ASN A 193 -11.74 21.34 13.45
C ASN A 193 -11.85 20.58 12.13
N LEU A 194 -12.67 19.53 12.14
CA LEU A 194 -13.12 18.73 11.01
C LEU A 194 -14.64 18.88 10.87
N HIS A 195 -15.10 19.35 9.72
CA HIS A 195 -16.53 19.55 9.44
C HIS A 195 -16.99 18.62 8.33
N ASP A 196 -17.98 17.77 8.61
CA ASP A 196 -18.72 16.99 7.63
C ASP A 196 -20.20 17.41 7.67
N PRO A 197 -20.58 18.59 7.14
CA PRO A 197 -21.96 19.07 7.20
C PRO A 197 -22.92 18.26 6.33
N LEU A 198 -22.39 17.46 5.39
CA LEU A 198 -23.18 16.69 4.43
C LEU A 198 -23.32 15.22 4.81
N GLY A 199 -22.59 14.76 5.84
CA GLY A 199 -22.57 13.36 6.26
C GLY A 199 -21.98 12.44 5.19
N ILE A 200 -20.89 12.85 4.54
CA ILE A 200 -20.23 12.10 3.48
C ILE A 200 -19.56 10.84 4.02
N GLU A 201 -18.94 10.95 5.21
CA GLU A 201 -18.15 9.88 5.82
C GLU A 201 -18.85 9.26 7.05
N GLY A 202 -19.93 9.87 7.52
CA GLY A 202 -20.68 9.47 8.70
C GLY A 202 -21.87 10.38 9.01
N PRO A 203 -22.37 10.40 10.25
CA PRO A 203 -23.40 11.36 10.66
C PRO A 203 -22.92 12.81 10.45
N PRO A 204 -23.76 13.71 9.91
CA PRO A 204 -23.38 15.10 9.73
C PRO A 204 -22.95 15.74 11.05
N GLY A 205 -21.83 16.46 11.05
CA GLY A 205 -21.30 16.99 12.29
C GLY A 205 -19.97 17.71 12.17
N SER A 206 -19.47 18.16 13.31
CA SER A 206 -18.15 18.77 13.45
C SER A 206 -17.45 18.18 14.66
N THR A 207 -16.17 17.86 14.50
CA THR A 207 -15.34 17.26 15.54
C THR A 207 -14.08 18.09 15.70
N PRO A 208 -13.66 18.44 16.92
CA PRO A 208 -12.35 19.06 17.13
C PRO A 208 -11.23 18.17 16.59
N GLY A 209 -10.33 18.73 15.80
CA GLY A 209 -9.09 18.07 15.38
C GLY A 209 -8.09 17.99 16.53
N LEU A 210 -6.86 17.56 16.24
CA LEU A 210 -5.76 17.52 17.23
C LEU A 210 -5.29 18.93 17.65
N GLY A 211 -5.62 19.96 16.86
CA GLY A 211 -5.28 21.35 17.14
C GLY A 211 -3.78 21.63 17.10
N LEU A 212 -3.04 20.89 16.27
CA LEU A 212 -1.59 21.02 16.13
C LEU A 212 -1.19 22.04 15.06
N LEU A 213 -2.07 22.30 14.09
CA LEU A 213 -1.90 23.31 13.06
C LEU A 213 -3.13 24.23 13.00
N ASP A 214 -2.88 25.52 12.80
CA ASP A 214 -3.93 26.55 12.76
C ASP A 214 -4.63 26.58 11.39
N TYR A 215 -5.46 25.57 11.16
CA TYR A 215 -6.41 25.48 10.06
C TYR A 215 -7.60 24.61 10.43
N GLU A 216 -8.63 24.63 9.59
CA GLU A 216 -9.80 23.77 9.70
C GLU A 216 -10.06 23.10 8.36
N THR A 217 -10.66 21.91 8.39
CA THR A 217 -11.03 21.20 7.17
C THR A 217 -12.53 20.99 7.13
N ARG A 218 -13.12 21.28 5.96
CA ARG A 218 -14.51 20.97 5.66
C ARG A 218 -14.57 19.95 4.52
N LEU A 219 -15.30 18.85 4.70
CA LEU A 219 -15.62 17.92 3.62
C LEU A 219 -16.63 18.59 2.67
N ALA A 220 -16.27 18.66 1.39
CA ALA A 220 -17.10 19.20 0.32
C ALA A 220 -17.74 18.08 -0.49
N ALA A 221 -18.80 18.38 -1.25
CA ALA A 221 -19.50 17.39 -2.08
C ALA A 221 -18.70 16.91 -3.30
N GLN A 222 -17.72 17.69 -3.76
CA GLN A 222 -16.93 17.39 -4.94
C GLN A 222 -15.60 16.75 -4.56
N LYS A 223 -15.27 15.63 -5.22
CA LYS A 223 -14.01 14.93 -5.04
C LYS A 223 -12.92 15.55 -5.91
N THR A 224 -11.82 15.94 -5.28
CA THR A 224 -10.59 16.29 -6.00
C THR A 224 -9.91 15.00 -6.44
N LEU A 225 -9.60 14.89 -7.74
CA LEU A 225 -8.85 13.78 -8.36
C LEU A 225 -7.86 14.37 -9.36
N GLN A 226 -6.57 14.43 -8.99
CA GLN A 226 -5.58 15.11 -9.81
C GLN A 226 -4.18 14.50 -9.64
N ASN A 227 -3.48 14.24 -10.74
CA ASN A 227 -2.04 13.98 -10.72
C ASN A 227 -1.29 15.30 -10.60
N VAL A 228 -0.30 15.35 -9.71
CA VAL A 228 0.42 16.56 -9.34
C VAL A 228 1.92 16.35 -9.37
N ASN A 229 2.64 17.39 -9.75
CA ASN A 229 4.09 17.46 -9.69
C ASN A 229 4.47 18.79 -9.04
N GLY A 230 5.60 18.81 -8.35
CA GLY A 230 6.02 20.01 -7.64
C GLY A 230 7.31 19.82 -6.88
N GLU A 231 7.47 20.63 -5.84
CA GLU A 231 8.67 20.66 -5.01
C GLU A 231 8.31 20.74 -3.52
N LEU A 232 9.06 20.02 -2.69
CA LEU A 232 9.02 20.17 -1.24
C LEU A 232 9.52 21.56 -0.86
N GLN A 233 8.88 22.20 0.12
CA GLN A 233 9.37 23.45 0.73
C GLN A 233 10.32 23.13 1.90
N LEU A 234 11.29 22.26 1.61
CA LEU A 234 12.38 21.86 2.50
C LEU A 234 13.72 22.24 1.84
N PRO A 235 14.84 22.25 2.58
CA PRO A 235 16.16 22.51 2.00
C PRO A 235 16.42 21.64 0.76
N GLY A 236 16.82 22.28 -0.34
CA GLY A 236 17.09 21.62 -1.62
C GLY A 236 15.90 21.54 -2.60
N SER A 237 14.69 21.96 -2.19
CA SER A 237 13.49 22.01 -3.05
C SER A 237 13.27 20.72 -3.86
N ALA A 238 13.42 19.58 -3.19
CA ALA A 238 13.40 18.29 -3.85
C ALA A 238 12.07 18.07 -4.60
N ARG A 239 12.19 17.58 -5.85
CA ARG A 239 11.04 17.31 -6.71
C ARG A 239 10.19 16.20 -6.13
N VAL A 240 8.88 16.37 -6.22
CA VAL A 240 7.87 15.40 -5.82
C VAL A 240 6.88 15.19 -6.97
N SER A 241 6.43 13.95 -7.14
CA SER A 241 5.39 13.53 -8.07
C SER A 241 4.41 12.67 -7.31
N GLY A 242 3.12 12.93 -7.48
CA GLY A 242 2.09 12.24 -6.72
C GLY A 242 0.68 12.54 -7.24
N TYR A 243 -0.30 12.39 -6.37
CA TYR A 243 -1.70 12.64 -6.71
C TYR A 243 -2.49 13.16 -5.51
N ARG A 244 -3.61 13.82 -5.79
CA ARG A 244 -4.59 14.30 -4.79
C ARG A 244 -5.90 13.54 -5.00
N ILE A 245 -6.39 12.93 -3.93
CA ILE A 245 -7.67 12.22 -3.89
C ILE A 245 -8.41 12.52 -2.58
N HIS A 246 -9.19 13.60 -2.54
CA HIS A 246 -9.83 14.02 -1.30
C HIS A 246 -11.12 14.83 -1.51
N MET A 247 -11.99 14.79 -0.52
CA MET A 247 -13.18 15.65 -0.42
C MET A 247 -12.91 16.89 0.48
N GLY A 248 -11.86 16.84 1.29
CA GLY A 248 -11.53 17.88 2.25
C GLY A 248 -11.05 19.18 1.58
N VAL A 249 -11.58 20.31 2.05
CA VAL A 249 -11.11 21.65 1.74
C VAL A 249 -10.59 22.26 3.03
N THR A 250 -9.28 22.45 3.11
CA THR A 250 -8.60 23.00 4.30
C THR A 250 -8.32 24.48 4.11
N GLN A 251 -8.58 25.28 5.14
CA GLN A 251 -8.35 26.72 5.16
C GLN A 251 -7.82 27.16 6.53
N GLY A 252 -6.86 28.07 6.55
CA GLY A 252 -6.38 28.71 7.78
C GLY A 252 -4.96 29.26 7.71
N PRO A 253 -4.52 30.02 8.73
CA PRO A 253 -3.21 30.68 8.75
C PRO A 253 -2.02 29.75 8.53
N ALA A 254 -2.06 28.51 9.03
CA ALA A 254 -0.95 27.57 8.89
C ALA A 254 -0.65 27.21 7.42
N LEU A 255 -1.61 27.38 6.49
CA LEU A 255 -1.39 27.12 5.05
C LEU A 255 -0.55 28.20 4.35
N THR A 256 -0.28 29.33 5.03
CA THR A 256 0.61 30.38 4.48
C THR A 256 2.07 29.93 4.40
N THR A 257 2.44 28.91 5.18
CA THR A 257 3.75 28.25 5.12
C THR A 257 3.53 26.82 4.59
N PRO A 258 3.40 26.64 3.27
CA PRO A 258 3.04 25.35 2.69
C PRO A 258 4.19 24.34 2.82
N ALA A 259 3.84 23.06 2.90
CA ALA A 259 4.82 21.97 2.86
C ALA A 259 5.34 21.72 1.45
N LEU A 260 4.49 21.93 0.45
CA LEU A 260 4.78 21.66 -0.97
C LEU A 260 4.31 22.85 -1.84
N ARG A 261 4.95 23.01 -2.99
CA ARG A 261 4.41 23.77 -4.12
C ARG A 261 4.11 22.83 -5.28
N LEU A 262 2.83 22.53 -5.48
CA LEU A 262 2.34 21.61 -6.51
C LEU A 262 1.77 22.41 -7.67
N ALA A 263 2.30 22.21 -8.88
CA ALA A 263 1.94 23.00 -10.07
C ALA A 263 1.94 24.53 -9.80
N GLY A 264 2.90 25.00 -8.99
CA GLY A 264 3.02 26.41 -8.58
C GLY A 264 2.08 26.86 -7.46
N GLN A 265 1.13 26.02 -7.03
CA GLN A 265 0.18 26.31 -5.95
C GLN A 265 0.66 25.77 -4.61
N PRO A 266 0.40 26.47 -3.49
CA PRO A 266 0.72 25.96 -2.15
C PRO A 266 -0.12 24.72 -1.84
N ASP A 267 0.50 23.70 -1.22
CA ASP A 267 -0.20 22.54 -0.68
C ASP A 267 0.30 22.22 0.73
N GLY A 268 -0.66 21.98 1.61
CA GLY A 268 -0.38 21.56 2.97
C GLY A 268 0.19 22.66 3.86
N ALA A 269 0.90 22.26 4.90
CA ALA A 269 1.49 23.16 5.90
C ALA A 269 2.77 22.58 6.49
N LEU A 270 3.74 23.45 6.79
CA LEU A 270 4.90 23.17 7.62
C LEU A 270 4.78 23.99 8.91
N SER A 271 4.94 23.35 10.07
CA SER A 271 4.86 24.06 11.35
C SER A 271 6.04 25.03 11.52
N GLY A 272 5.85 26.10 12.30
CA GLY A 272 6.88 27.14 12.50
C GLY A 272 8.14 26.64 13.21
N ASP A 273 8.04 25.56 13.98
CA ASP A 273 9.18 24.86 14.60
C ASP A 273 9.76 23.74 13.71
N GLY A 274 9.20 23.55 12.51
CA GLY A 274 9.61 22.55 11.54
C GLY A 274 9.42 21.09 11.97
N GLN A 275 8.58 20.82 12.98
CA GLN A 275 8.31 19.45 13.47
C GLN A 275 7.20 18.72 12.70
N ILE A 276 6.26 19.47 12.12
CA ILE A 276 5.07 18.91 11.49
C ILE A 276 5.04 19.30 10.01
N LEU A 277 4.87 18.30 9.15
CA LEU A 277 4.62 18.48 7.72
C LEU A 277 3.27 17.84 7.39
N ALA A 278 2.36 18.61 6.80
CA ALA A 278 1.06 18.12 6.39
C ALA A 278 0.88 18.36 4.89
N THR A 279 0.29 17.43 4.15
CA THR A 279 -0.01 17.58 2.70
C THR A 279 -1.22 16.77 2.26
N TYR A 280 -1.90 17.20 1.19
CA TYR A 280 -2.89 16.38 0.49
C TYR A 280 -2.28 15.47 -0.59
N CYS A 281 -0.97 15.60 -0.85
CA CYS A 281 -0.27 14.83 -1.86
C CYS A 281 0.00 13.41 -1.37
N HIS A 282 -0.69 12.44 -1.97
CA HIS A 282 -0.32 11.03 -1.92
C HIS A 282 0.89 10.77 -2.84
N GLY A 283 1.62 9.67 -2.62
CA GLY A 283 2.89 9.39 -3.28
C GLY A 283 4.05 10.29 -2.82
N LEU A 284 3.92 10.94 -1.65
CA LEU A 284 4.89 11.87 -1.09
C LEU A 284 6.33 11.31 -1.04
N PHE A 285 6.45 10.00 -0.82
CA PHE A 285 7.72 9.29 -0.68
C PHE A 285 8.16 8.53 -1.94
N ASP A 286 7.40 8.61 -3.03
CA ASP A 286 7.62 7.75 -4.22
C ASP A 286 8.83 8.20 -5.04
N SER A 287 9.14 9.49 -5.06
CA SER A 287 10.29 10.00 -5.78
C SER A 287 11.55 9.92 -4.90
N PRO A 288 12.67 9.34 -5.38
CA PRO A 288 13.92 9.27 -4.64
C PRO A 288 14.40 10.61 -4.03
N PRO A 289 14.38 11.75 -4.76
CA PRO A 289 14.83 13.02 -4.16
C PRO A 289 13.90 13.50 -3.03
N ALA A 290 12.57 13.37 -3.17
CA ALA A 290 11.65 13.73 -2.09
C ALA A 290 11.82 12.83 -0.87
N LEU A 291 11.93 11.51 -1.08
CA LEU A 291 12.17 10.56 0.00
C LEU A 291 13.45 10.92 0.77
N ALA A 292 14.57 11.14 0.07
CA ALA A 292 15.83 11.51 0.72
C ALA A 292 15.71 12.82 1.51
N ALA A 293 15.04 13.85 0.96
CA ALA A 293 14.82 15.12 1.64
C ALA A 293 13.93 14.97 2.88
N LEU A 294 12.90 14.11 2.83
CA LEU A 294 12.01 13.84 3.96
C LEU A 294 12.70 13.04 5.06
N LEU A 295 13.55 12.06 4.71
CA LEU A 295 14.38 11.36 5.70
C LEU A 295 15.38 12.31 6.36
N ALA A 296 16.02 13.18 5.56
CA ALA A 296 16.93 14.22 6.06
C ALA A 296 16.24 15.18 7.03
N TRP A 297 15.04 15.65 6.68
CA TRP A 297 14.19 16.46 7.55
C TRP A 297 13.76 15.71 8.81
N ALA A 298 13.55 14.40 8.70
CA ALA A 298 13.24 13.51 9.82
C ALA A 298 14.45 13.23 10.74
N GLY A 299 15.64 13.71 10.40
CA GLY A 299 16.85 13.58 11.22
C GLY A 299 17.84 12.51 10.73
N HIS A 300 17.62 11.90 9.56
CA HIS A 300 18.50 10.88 9.01
C HIS A 300 18.95 11.20 7.58
N GLN A 301 20.26 11.28 7.35
CA GLN A 301 20.81 11.43 6.00
C GLN A 301 20.99 10.05 5.38
N PRO A 302 20.21 9.66 4.35
CA PRO A 302 20.32 8.34 3.76
C PRO A 302 21.69 8.17 3.08
N THR A 303 22.35 7.03 3.34
CA THR A 303 23.67 6.71 2.76
C THR A 303 23.58 5.87 1.49
N GLN A 304 22.43 5.23 1.28
CA GLN A 304 22.15 4.39 0.12
C GLN A 304 21.14 5.06 -0.81
N GLN A 305 21.36 4.91 -2.12
CA GLN A 305 20.35 5.23 -3.10
C GLN A 305 19.24 4.19 -3.05
N PHE A 306 17.99 4.64 -2.97
CA PHE A 306 16.81 3.79 -3.00
C PHE A 306 15.78 4.40 -3.93
N ASP A 307 15.37 3.64 -4.94
CA ASP A 307 14.29 4.01 -5.84
C ASP A 307 13.09 3.08 -5.61
N PRO A 308 11.99 3.59 -5.00
CA PRO A 308 10.80 2.79 -4.72
C PRO A 308 10.18 2.19 -5.99
N ARG A 309 10.21 2.93 -7.11
CA ARG A 309 9.65 2.48 -8.39
C ARG A 309 10.51 1.38 -8.98
N GLN A 310 11.83 1.57 -9.02
CA GLN A 310 12.74 0.54 -9.51
C GLN A 310 12.62 -0.75 -8.68
N ARG A 311 12.52 -0.61 -7.35
CA ARG A 311 12.32 -1.75 -6.46
C ARG A 311 11.01 -2.50 -6.75
N ARG A 312 9.91 -1.77 -6.97
CA ARG A 312 8.62 -2.35 -7.31
C ARG A 312 8.67 -3.13 -8.62
N GLU A 313 9.23 -2.55 -9.68
CA GLU A 313 9.40 -3.24 -10.96
C GLU A 313 10.25 -4.51 -10.82
N ALA A 314 11.36 -4.46 -10.07
CA ALA A 314 12.18 -5.63 -9.82
C ALA A 314 11.43 -6.74 -9.06
N ASP A 315 10.53 -6.40 -8.14
CA ASP A 315 9.71 -7.39 -7.43
C ASP A 315 8.55 -7.93 -8.28
N ILE A 316 8.03 -7.15 -9.24
CA ILE A 316 7.10 -7.64 -10.27
C ILE A 316 7.82 -8.65 -11.17
N ASP A 317 9.03 -8.33 -11.63
CA ASP A 317 9.83 -9.25 -12.45
C ASP A 317 10.12 -10.54 -11.68
N ARG A 318 10.51 -10.46 -10.39
CA ARG A 318 10.69 -11.65 -9.55
C ARG A 318 9.43 -12.50 -9.40
N LEU A 319 8.25 -11.87 -9.32
CA LEU A 319 6.98 -12.60 -9.29
C LEU A 319 6.71 -13.27 -10.63
N ALA A 320 6.93 -12.56 -11.74
CA ALA A 320 6.78 -13.09 -13.09
C ALA A 320 7.72 -14.29 -13.32
N ASP A 321 8.99 -14.16 -12.98
CA ASP A 321 9.99 -15.23 -13.06
C ASP A 321 9.56 -16.47 -12.26
N ALA A 322 9.06 -16.27 -11.03
CA ALA A 322 8.59 -17.38 -10.20
C ALA A 322 7.37 -18.06 -10.82
N VAL A 323 6.44 -17.30 -11.40
CA VAL A 323 5.30 -17.86 -12.12
C VAL A 323 5.75 -18.61 -13.36
N GLU A 324 6.65 -18.06 -14.19
CA GLU A 324 7.19 -18.73 -15.37
C GLU A 324 7.94 -20.03 -15.02
N GLN A 325 8.67 -20.04 -13.91
CA GLN A 325 9.45 -21.20 -13.48
C GLN A 325 8.59 -22.31 -12.88
N HIS A 326 7.54 -21.97 -12.14
CA HIS A 326 6.82 -22.92 -11.28
C HIS A 326 5.38 -23.24 -11.74
N LEU A 327 4.89 -22.58 -12.78
CA LEU A 327 3.55 -22.79 -13.33
C LEU A 327 3.65 -23.26 -14.79
N ASP A 328 2.84 -24.24 -15.19
CA ASP A 328 2.77 -24.68 -16.59
C ASP A 328 2.01 -23.66 -17.45
N LEU A 329 2.74 -22.61 -17.87
CA LEU A 329 2.19 -21.55 -18.70
C LEU A 329 1.79 -22.04 -20.10
N ARG A 330 2.36 -23.15 -20.60
CA ARG A 330 1.97 -23.70 -21.91
C ARG A 330 0.58 -24.32 -21.82
N GLN A 331 0.33 -25.08 -20.76
CA GLN A 331 -0.99 -25.65 -20.51
C GLN A 331 -2.04 -24.55 -20.28
N LEU A 332 -1.69 -23.50 -19.51
CA LEU A 332 -2.57 -22.34 -19.32
C LEU A 332 -2.86 -21.59 -20.63
N ALA A 333 -1.83 -21.37 -21.45
CA ALA A 333 -1.97 -20.67 -22.73
C ALA A 333 -2.93 -21.39 -23.69
N ALA A 334 -2.98 -22.73 -23.64
CA ALA A 334 -3.94 -23.53 -24.42
C ALA A 334 -5.41 -23.30 -24.03
N TRP A 335 -5.67 -22.71 -22.86
CA TRP A 335 -7.02 -22.37 -22.40
C TRP A 335 -7.40 -20.91 -22.64
N LEU A 336 -6.44 -20.07 -23.03
CA LEU A 336 -6.71 -18.70 -23.45
C LEU A 336 -7.26 -18.70 -24.88
N PRO A 337 -8.24 -17.84 -25.20
CA PRO A 337 -8.74 -17.73 -26.56
C PRO A 337 -7.59 -17.32 -27.50
N GLU A 338 -7.39 -18.07 -28.60
CA GLU A 338 -6.30 -17.92 -29.59
C GLU A 338 -6.10 -16.48 -30.12
N ARG A 339 -7.10 -15.60 -29.97
CA ARG A 339 -7.06 -14.21 -30.44
C ARG A 339 -6.18 -13.26 -29.60
N ALA A 340 -5.66 -13.67 -28.45
CA ALA A 340 -4.92 -12.76 -27.56
C ALA A 340 -3.37 -12.90 -27.60
N LEU A 341 -2.83 -13.96 -28.19
CA LEU A 341 -1.38 -14.21 -28.24
C LEU A 341 -0.82 -13.91 -29.64
N THR A 342 -0.99 -12.67 -30.11
CA THR A 342 -0.05 -12.18 -31.13
C THR A 342 1.25 -11.89 -30.39
N PRO A 343 2.40 -12.50 -30.76
CA PRO A 343 3.65 -12.19 -30.10
C PRO A 343 3.90 -10.68 -30.23
N LEU A 344 4.07 -9.99 -29.10
CA LEU A 344 4.62 -8.64 -29.10
C LEU A 344 5.96 -8.75 -29.83
N SER A 345 6.01 -8.22 -31.05
CA SER A 345 7.24 -8.15 -31.83
C SER A 345 8.35 -7.59 -30.95
N SER A 346 9.53 -8.21 -31.03
CA SER A 346 10.76 -7.96 -30.27
C SER A 346 11.35 -6.54 -30.40
N THR A 347 10.56 -5.53 -30.77
CA THR A 347 10.98 -4.16 -31.11
C THR A 347 10.58 -3.10 -30.07
N ARG A 348 10.13 -3.47 -28.86
CA ARG A 348 9.92 -2.50 -27.75
C ARG A 348 10.84 -2.70 -26.54
N ARG A 349 12.03 -3.31 -26.72
CA ARG A 349 13.16 -3.05 -25.82
C ARG A 349 13.94 -1.88 -26.42
N ARG A 350 13.95 -0.74 -25.72
CA ARG A 350 14.49 0.59 -26.07
C ARG A 350 13.52 1.54 -26.79
N ALA A 351 12.64 2.14 -26.01
CA ALA A 351 12.35 3.56 -26.16
C ALA A 351 12.82 4.26 -24.88
N VAL A 352 14.11 4.57 -24.87
CA VAL A 352 14.67 5.65 -24.06
C VAL A 352 13.94 6.92 -24.53
N LEU A 353 13.19 7.55 -23.64
CA LEU A 353 12.72 8.92 -23.86
C LEU A 353 13.98 9.80 -24.06
N PRO A 354 14.16 10.48 -25.21
CA PRO A 354 15.24 11.42 -25.33
C PRO A 354 14.96 12.63 -24.43
N ALA A 355 15.97 12.97 -23.64
CA ALA A 355 16.09 14.27 -23.02
C ALA A 355 16.23 15.37 -24.09
N GLY A 356 15.59 16.52 -23.87
CA GLY A 356 15.90 17.80 -24.51
C GLY A 356 14.94 18.25 -25.60
N THR A 357 14.06 19.20 -25.29
CA THR A 357 14.31 20.65 -25.41
C THR A 357 13.41 21.42 -24.46
#